data_AF-A0A6S6T0J7-F1
#
_entry.id   AF-A0A6S6T0J7-F1
#
_cell.length_a   1.000
_cell.length_b   1.000
_cell.length_c   1.000
_cell.angle_alpha   90.00
_cell.angle_beta   90.00
_cell.angle_gamma   90.00
#
_symmetry.space_group_name_H-M   'P 1'
#
loop_
_entity.id
_entity.type
_entity.pdbx_description
1 polymer ?
#
loop_
_entity_poly.entity_id
_entity_poly.type
_entity_poly.pdbx_seq_one_letter_code
_entity_poly.pdbx_strand_id
1 'polypeptide(L)'
;MKIKVLSLLLVILGLIASFGHIVKNDTIKGIGLLTVASPLPIVFTQHKGMETFAWDFSIVYKEGNFIKELQITPEIYSKFNQPYNYRNVVGAAFAYAPILPKNLVKSVLDYSFVDPAPLSKTFGLTQFKLSHIKLMSKTKNKKMIYTTKIGGTK
;
A
#
# COMPACT_ATOMS: atom_id res chain seq x y z
N MET A 1 -1.10 -36.90 23.45
CA MET A 1 0.32 -36.68 23.12
C MET A 1 0.55 -36.25 21.67
N LYS A 2 0.00 -36.97 20.68
CA LYS A 2 0.17 -36.66 19.23
C LYS A 2 -0.25 -35.24 18.82
N ILE A 3 -1.35 -34.72 19.36
CA ILE A 3 -1.83 -33.35 19.07
C ILE A 3 -0.80 -32.30 19.53
N LYS A 4 -0.17 -32.48 20.71
CA LYS A 4 0.84 -31.54 21.23
C LYS A 4 2.08 -31.48 20.34
N VAL A 5 2.52 -32.63 19.82
CA VAL A 5 3.65 -32.73 18.89
C VAL A 5 3.32 -32.02 17.57
N LEU A 6 2.12 -32.24 17.02
CA LEU A 6 1.69 -31.58 15.79
C LEU A 6 1.61 -30.06 15.96
N SER A 7 1.05 -29.57 17.07
CA SER A 7 1.01 -28.13 17.38
C SER A 7 2.40 -27.52 17.46
N LEU A 8 3.36 -28.21 18.11
CA LEU A 8 4.73 -27.74 18.19
C LEU A 8 5.39 -27.65 16.81
N LEU A 9 5.18 -28.66 15.96
CA LEU A 9 5.70 -28.66 14.59
C LEU A 9 5.11 -27.51 13.76
N LEU A 10 3.81 -27.21 13.90
CA LEU A 10 3.17 -26.07 13.22
C LEU A 10 3.75 -24.73 13.69
N VAL A 11 4.01 -24.57 14.99
CA VAL A 11 4.66 -23.36 15.52
C VAL A 11 6.07 -23.22 14.96
N ILE A 12 6.87 -24.28 14.99
CA ILE A 12 8.23 -24.28 14.42
C ILE A 12 8.18 -23.89 12.95
N LEU A 13 7.29 -24.52 12.17
CA LEU A 13 7.11 -24.24 10.75
C LEU A 13 6.76 -22.77 10.49
N GLY A 14 5.84 -22.20 11.27
CA GLY A 14 5.48 -20.78 11.17
C GLY A 14 6.61 -19.83 11.53
N LEU A 15 7.56 -20.25 12.37
CA LEU A 15 8.69 -19.41 12.79
C LEU A 15 9.87 -19.45 11.80
N ILE A 16 9.96 -20.42 10.88
CA ILE A 16 11.09 -20.57 9.95
C ILE A 16 11.33 -19.29 9.13
N ALA A 17 10.26 -18.69 8.58
CA ALA A 17 10.37 -17.49 7.75
C ALA A 17 10.93 -16.29 8.55
N SER A 18 10.43 -16.11 9.78
CA SER A 18 10.88 -15.07 10.71
C SER A 18 12.32 -15.29 11.16
N PHE A 19 12.68 -16.54 11.50
CA PHE A 19 14.03 -16.89 11.90
C PHE A 19 15.03 -16.63 10.76
N GLY A 20 14.73 -17.09 9.55
CA GLY A 20 15.54 -16.81 8.36
C GLY A 20 15.70 -15.32 8.07
N HIS A 21 14.65 -14.53 8.30
CA HIS A 21 14.72 -13.07 8.17
C HIS A 21 15.65 -12.43 9.21
N ILE A 22 15.56 -12.84 10.48
CA ILE A 22 16.37 -12.30 11.59
C ILE A 22 17.86 -12.59 11.37
N VAL A 23 18.20 -13.83 10.98
CA VAL A 23 19.61 -14.22 10.74
C VAL A 23 20.12 -13.83 9.35
N LYS A 24 19.31 -13.13 8.54
CA LYS A 24 19.62 -12.70 7.17
C LYS A 24 20.03 -13.87 6.25
N ASN A 25 19.37 -15.02 6.38
CA ASN A 25 19.58 -16.19 5.52
C ASN A 25 18.39 -16.38 4.57
N ASP A 26 18.59 -16.06 3.30
CA ASP A 26 17.53 -16.11 2.27
C ASP A 26 17.04 -17.52 1.96
N THR A 27 17.88 -18.55 2.16
CA THR A 27 17.48 -19.95 1.93
C THR A 27 16.48 -20.40 2.99
N ILE A 28 16.79 -20.16 4.27
CA ILE A 28 15.90 -20.51 5.39
C ILE A 28 14.58 -19.73 5.28
N LYS A 29 14.69 -18.42 5.01
CA LYS A 29 13.51 -17.57 4.78
C LYS A 29 12.66 -18.11 3.62
N GLY A 30 13.31 -18.50 2.51
CA GLY A 30 12.66 -19.08 1.34
C GLY A 30 11.89 -20.36 1.66
N ILE A 31 12.50 -21.30 2.39
CA ILE A 31 11.84 -22.53 2.85
C ILE A 31 10.59 -22.20 3.67
N GLY A 32 10.71 -21.28 4.63
CA GLY A 32 9.57 -20.83 5.43
C GLY A 32 8.44 -20.24 4.56
N LEU A 33 8.79 -19.37 3.60
CA LEU A 33 7.81 -18.76 2.69
C LEU A 33 7.13 -19.76 1.77
N LEU A 34 7.84 -20.78 1.26
CA LEU A 34 7.28 -21.83 0.40
C LEU A 34 6.16 -22.62 1.10
N THR A 35 6.23 -22.75 2.42
CA THR A 35 5.23 -23.50 3.20
C THR A 35 3.92 -22.73 3.36
N VAL A 36 3.93 -21.40 3.16
CA VAL A 36 2.80 -20.48 3.37
C VAL A 36 2.22 -20.54 4.80
N ALA A 37 2.88 -21.24 5.73
CA ALA A 37 2.35 -21.50 7.07
C ALA A 37 2.24 -20.23 7.93
N SER A 38 3.17 -19.28 7.76
CA SER A 38 3.11 -17.97 8.39
C SER A 38 3.94 -16.96 7.58
N PRO A 39 3.32 -16.21 6.65
CA PRO A 39 4.02 -15.16 5.94
C PRO A 39 4.41 -14.03 6.91
N LEU A 40 5.54 -13.37 6.64
CA LEU A 40 5.98 -12.21 7.41
C LEU A 40 4.88 -11.13 7.42
N PRO A 41 4.63 -10.44 8.56
CA PRO A 41 3.58 -9.42 8.67
C PRO A 41 3.99 -8.10 8.02
N ILE A 42 4.39 -8.14 6.74
CA ILE A 42 5.04 -7.04 6.02
C ILE A 42 4.21 -5.73 6.00
N VAL A 43 2.89 -5.84 6.05
CA VAL A 43 1.95 -4.71 6.04
C VAL A 43 2.01 -3.85 7.30
N PHE A 44 2.55 -4.39 8.41
CA PHE A 44 2.74 -3.68 9.68
C PHE A 44 4.22 -3.40 9.96
N THR A 45 5.07 -3.50 8.95
CA THR A 45 6.52 -3.28 9.09
C THR A 45 6.98 -2.12 8.22
N GLN A 46 8.18 -1.64 8.53
CA GLN A 46 8.87 -0.68 7.69
C GLN A 46 9.45 -1.38 6.45
N HIS A 47 9.10 -0.92 5.26
CA HIS A 47 9.74 -1.33 4.02
C HIS A 47 10.57 -0.17 3.45
N LYS A 48 11.89 -0.36 3.29
CA LYS A 48 12.84 0.67 2.81
C LYS A 48 12.67 2.04 3.49
N GLY A 49 12.51 2.05 4.82
CA GLY A 49 12.33 3.30 5.58
C GLY A 49 10.89 3.83 5.62
N MET A 50 9.93 3.14 5.00
CA MET A 50 8.54 3.58 4.92
C MET A 50 7.59 2.64 5.69
N GLU A 51 6.89 3.21 6.68
CA GLU A 51 5.86 2.56 7.48
C GLU A 51 4.48 3.00 7.00
N THR A 52 3.88 2.31 6.04
CA THR A 52 2.67 2.80 5.34
C THR A 52 1.45 3.02 6.25
N PHE A 53 1.39 2.33 7.39
CA PHE A 53 0.33 2.52 8.39
C PHE A 53 0.44 3.87 9.14
N ALA A 54 1.60 4.52 9.08
CA ALA A 54 1.87 5.79 9.77
C ALA A 54 1.65 7.02 8.87
N TRP A 55 0.87 6.90 7.79
CA TRP A 55 0.61 8.00 6.85
C TRP A 55 -0.87 8.32 6.71
N ASP A 56 -1.18 9.60 6.56
CA ASP A 56 -2.43 10.06 5.93
C ASP A 56 -2.24 10.15 4.42
N PHE A 57 -3.31 9.82 3.70
CA PHE A 57 -3.37 9.84 2.25
C PHE A 57 -4.43 10.84 1.81
N SER A 58 -4.07 11.74 0.91
CA SER A 58 -4.99 12.70 0.31
C SER A 58 -4.83 12.75 -1.19
N ILE A 59 -5.93 13.01 -1.89
CA ILE A 59 -5.96 13.33 -3.31
C ILE A 59 -6.13 14.84 -3.44
N VAL A 60 -5.19 15.49 -4.13
CA VAL A 60 -5.27 16.92 -4.44
C VAL A 60 -5.72 17.08 -5.89
N TYR A 61 -6.80 17.83 -6.10
CA TYR A 61 -7.43 18.03 -7.40
C TYR A 61 -7.84 19.48 -7.61
N LYS A 62 -7.99 19.87 -8.87
CA LYS A 62 -8.47 21.18 -9.28
C LYS A 62 -9.92 21.11 -9.71
N GLU A 63 -10.75 21.96 -9.13
CA GLU A 63 -12.16 22.16 -9.45
C GLU A 63 -12.38 23.64 -9.80
N GLY A 64 -12.59 23.93 -11.08
CA GLY A 64 -12.58 25.31 -11.58
C GLY A 64 -11.24 25.99 -11.28
N ASN A 65 -11.27 27.12 -10.55
CA ASN A 65 -10.06 27.83 -10.11
C ASN A 65 -9.56 27.44 -8.71
N PHE A 66 -10.24 26.52 -8.03
CA PHE A 66 -9.92 26.12 -6.67
C PHE A 66 -9.12 24.83 -6.62
N ILE A 67 -8.17 24.75 -5.69
CA ILE A 67 -7.47 23.53 -5.33
C ILE A 67 -8.18 22.94 -4.12
N LYS A 68 -8.62 21.68 -4.24
CA LYS A 68 -9.26 20.93 -3.16
C LYS A 68 -8.43 19.70 -2.81
N GLU A 69 -8.59 19.26 -1.57
CA GLU A 69 -7.94 18.08 -1.01
C GLU A 69 -9.03 17.14 -0.48
N LEU A 70 -9.03 15.89 -0.93
CA LEU A 70 -9.88 14.81 -0.42
C LEU A 70 -9.00 13.84 0.37
N GLN A 71 -9.19 13.78 1.69
CA GLN A 71 -8.53 12.77 2.52
C GLN A 71 -9.18 11.39 2.30
N ILE A 72 -8.36 10.36 2.11
CA ILE A 72 -8.80 8.98 1.99
C ILE A 72 -8.98 8.39 3.39
N THR A 73 -10.14 8.64 3.98
CA THR A 73 -10.55 8.05 5.27
C THR A 73 -11.10 6.63 5.07
N PRO A 74 -11.27 5.83 6.15
CA PRO A 74 -11.95 4.54 6.06
C PRO A 74 -13.34 4.63 5.41
N GLU A 75 -14.08 5.72 5.65
CA GLU A 75 -15.42 5.95 5.10
C GLU A 75 -15.40 6.25 3.59
N ILE A 76 -14.37 6.96 3.10
CA ILE A 76 -14.18 7.16 1.65
C ILE A 76 -13.69 5.88 1.00
N TYR A 77 -12.73 5.20 1.64
CA TYR A 77 -12.16 3.95 1.15
C TYR A 77 -13.19 2.81 1.10
N SER A 78 -14.17 2.77 2.00
CA SER A 78 -15.23 1.74 1.98
C SER A 78 -16.10 1.80 0.72
N LYS A 79 -16.19 2.95 0.04
CA LYS A 79 -16.84 3.09 -1.26
C LYS A 79 -16.12 2.30 -2.36
N PHE A 80 -14.83 1.98 -2.16
CA PHE A 80 -14.03 1.17 -3.06
C PHE A 80 -14.34 -0.33 -2.92
N ASN A 81 -15.54 -0.71 -3.32
CA ASN A 81 -16.01 -2.10 -3.28
C ASN A 81 -15.50 -2.90 -4.49
N GLN A 82 -14.19 -3.13 -4.54
CA GLN A 82 -13.54 -3.88 -5.62
C GLN A 82 -12.84 -5.15 -5.09
N PRO A 83 -12.52 -6.12 -5.96
CA PRO A 83 -11.80 -7.34 -5.57
C PRO A 83 -10.52 -7.04 -4.80
N TYR A 84 -10.22 -7.89 -3.82
CA TYR A 84 -9.09 -7.73 -2.90
C TYR A 84 -7.77 -7.44 -3.61
N ASN A 85 -7.44 -8.20 -4.67
CA ASN A 85 -6.20 -8.01 -5.42
C ASN A 85 -6.11 -6.63 -6.08
N TYR A 86 -7.22 -6.12 -6.61
CA TYR A 86 -7.23 -4.78 -7.19
C TYR A 86 -7.00 -3.71 -6.13
N ARG A 87 -7.67 -3.84 -4.98
CA ARG A 87 -7.46 -2.94 -3.83
C ARG A 87 -6.01 -2.94 -3.36
N ASN A 88 -5.37 -4.11 -3.29
CA ASN A 88 -3.99 -4.23 -2.88
C ASN A 88 -3.01 -3.61 -3.89
N VAL A 89 -3.23 -3.80 -5.20
CA VAL A 89 -2.37 -3.20 -6.22
C VAL A 89 -2.44 -1.68 -6.17
N VAL A 90 -3.66 -1.13 -6.13
CA VAL A 90 -3.83 0.33 -6.05
C VAL A 90 -3.34 0.87 -4.71
N GLY A 91 -3.67 0.19 -3.61
CA GLY A 91 -3.23 0.55 -2.27
C GLY A 91 -1.71 0.53 -2.13
N ALA A 92 -1.02 -0.46 -2.71
CA ALA A 92 0.44 -0.51 -2.72
C ALA A 92 1.04 0.64 -3.55
N ALA A 93 0.48 0.93 -4.73
CA ALA A 93 0.92 2.06 -5.54
C ALA A 93 0.71 3.41 -4.85
N PHE A 94 -0.39 3.56 -4.09
CA PHE A 94 -0.66 4.75 -3.26
C PHE A 94 0.31 4.85 -2.09
N ALA A 95 0.39 3.79 -1.29
CA ALA A 95 1.06 3.83 0.01
C ALA A 95 2.58 3.82 -0.12
N TYR A 96 3.11 3.12 -1.13
CA TYR A 96 4.55 3.01 -1.40
C TYR A 96 5.01 3.86 -2.60
N ALA A 97 4.18 4.81 -3.06
CA ALA A 97 4.53 5.71 -4.16
C ALA A 97 5.96 6.31 -4.09
N PRO A 98 6.49 6.71 -2.90
CA PRO A 98 7.82 7.30 -2.80
C PRO A 98 9.00 6.33 -3.06
N ILE A 99 8.78 5.03 -2.88
CA ILE A 99 9.87 4.02 -2.91
C ILE A 99 9.74 3.00 -4.03
N LEU A 100 8.56 2.92 -4.67
CA LEU A 100 8.33 2.05 -5.83
C LEU A 100 8.82 2.70 -7.14
N PRO A 101 9.07 1.89 -8.19
CA PRO A 101 9.42 2.41 -9.50
C PRO A 101 8.37 3.38 -10.04
N LYS A 102 8.79 4.59 -10.42
CA LYS A 102 7.88 5.68 -10.83
C LYS A 102 6.97 5.31 -12.00
N ASN A 103 7.46 4.52 -12.95
CA ASN A 103 6.69 4.04 -14.10
C ASN A 103 5.55 3.09 -13.67
N LEU A 104 5.84 2.18 -12.72
CA LEU A 104 4.84 1.27 -12.17
C LEU A 104 3.76 2.05 -11.42
N VAL A 105 4.18 2.96 -10.54
CA VAL A 105 3.27 3.82 -9.77
C VAL A 105 2.40 4.63 -10.73
N LYS A 106 3.00 5.32 -11.71
CA LYS A 106 2.25 6.10 -12.70
C LYS A 106 1.24 5.25 -13.46
N SER A 107 1.63 4.07 -13.92
CA SER A 107 0.73 3.18 -14.67
C SER A 107 -0.50 2.77 -13.84
N VAL A 108 -0.30 2.40 -12.58
CA VAL A 108 -1.41 2.00 -11.69
C VAL A 108 -2.30 3.19 -11.35
N LEU A 109 -1.70 4.34 -11.04
CA LEU A 109 -2.46 5.54 -10.66
C LEU A 109 -3.23 6.12 -11.84
N ASP A 110 -2.63 6.19 -13.03
CA ASP A 110 -3.30 6.70 -14.23
C ASP A 110 -4.46 5.79 -14.62
N TYR A 111 -4.28 4.47 -14.57
CA TYR A 111 -5.40 3.55 -14.81
C TYR A 111 -6.53 3.78 -13.80
N SER A 112 -6.18 3.92 -12.53
CA SER A 112 -7.16 4.05 -11.45
C SER A 112 -7.93 5.37 -11.49
N PHE A 113 -7.28 6.46 -11.92
CA PHE A 113 -7.79 7.81 -11.72
C PHE A 113 -7.97 8.65 -13.00
N VAL A 114 -7.30 8.31 -14.10
CA VAL A 114 -7.27 9.11 -15.33
C VAL A 114 -8.06 8.43 -16.44
N ASP A 115 -7.73 7.19 -16.79
CA ASP A 115 -8.41 6.43 -17.84
C ASP A 115 -8.20 4.92 -17.64
N PRO A 116 -9.24 4.12 -17.37
CA PRO A 116 -10.68 4.43 -17.43
C PRO A 116 -11.26 5.14 -16.18
N ALA A 117 -10.38 5.53 -15.24
CA ALA A 117 -10.71 6.28 -14.03
C ALA A 117 -11.76 5.64 -13.09
N PRO A 118 -11.71 4.33 -12.80
CA PRO A 118 -12.68 3.67 -11.94
C PRO A 118 -12.73 4.29 -10.54
N LEU A 119 -11.58 4.67 -9.94
CA LEU A 119 -11.56 5.29 -8.62
C LEU A 119 -12.06 6.73 -8.63
N SER A 120 -11.77 7.50 -9.68
CA SER A 120 -12.34 8.83 -9.82
C SER A 120 -13.86 8.76 -9.86
N LYS A 121 -14.43 7.79 -10.60
CA LYS A 121 -15.89 7.56 -10.62
C LYS A 121 -16.40 7.16 -9.23
N THR A 122 -15.75 6.21 -8.56
CA THR A 122 -16.15 5.75 -7.21
C THR A 122 -16.10 6.87 -6.16
N PHE A 123 -15.14 7.79 -6.25
CA PHE A 123 -14.99 8.89 -5.31
C PHE A 123 -15.73 10.17 -5.73
N GLY A 124 -16.43 10.17 -6.87
CA GLY A 124 -17.15 11.34 -7.38
C GLY A 124 -16.25 12.45 -7.94
N LEU A 125 -15.06 12.09 -8.43
CA LEU A 125 -14.03 13.00 -8.95
C LEU A 125 -14.07 13.19 -10.48
N THR A 126 -15.23 13.03 -11.11
CA THR A 126 -15.36 12.87 -12.57
C THR A 126 -15.23 14.15 -13.40
N GLN A 127 -15.29 15.33 -12.78
CA GLN A 127 -15.18 16.63 -13.47
C GLN A 127 -13.89 17.40 -13.11
N PHE A 128 -12.94 16.75 -12.46
CA PHE A 128 -11.77 17.42 -11.89
C PHE A 128 -10.48 17.07 -12.60
N LYS A 129 -9.59 18.05 -12.70
CA LYS A 129 -8.21 17.79 -13.12
C LYS A 129 -7.44 17.36 -11.89
N LEU A 130 -7.23 16.05 -11.76
CA LEU A 130 -6.37 15.51 -10.71
C LEU A 130 -4.94 16.04 -10.88
N SER A 131 -4.31 16.35 -9.74
CA SER A 131 -2.98 16.94 -9.71
C SER A 131 -1.97 15.97 -9.12
N HIS A 132 -2.18 15.54 -7.88
CA HIS A 132 -1.25 14.65 -7.19
C HIS A 132 -1.90 13.97 -5.99
N ILE A 133 -1.31 12.84 -5.59
CA ILE A 133 -1.48 12.27 -4.26
C ILE A 133 -0.54 12.98 -3.31
N LYS A 134 -1.00 13.23 -2.10
CA LYS A 134 -0.21 13.73 -0.98
C LYS A 134 -0.22 12.70 0.14
N LEU A 135 0.97 12.36 0.61
CA LEU A 135 1.22 11.47 1.74
C LEU A 135 1.79 12.30 2.88
N MET A 136 1.15 12.28 4.06
CA MET A 136 1.61 13.00 5.23
C MET A 136 1.91 12.05 6.40
N SER A 137 3.13 12.07 6.90
CA SER A 137 3.55 11.23 8.03
C SER A 137 2.87 11.67 9.34
N LYS A 138 2.35 10.70 10.09
CA LYS A 138 1.84 10.83 11.45
C LYS A 138 2.90 10.54 12.52
N THR A 139 4.09 10.09 12.12
CA THR A 139 5.16 9.74 13.06
C THR A 139 5.55 10.97 13.89
N LYS A 140 5.47 10.85 15.21
CA LYS A 140 5.82 11.91 16.15
C LYS A 140 7.25 12.41 15.86
N ASN A 141 7.42 13.73 15.83
CA ASN A 141 8.70 14.40 15.56
C ASN A 141 9.29 14.18 14.15
N LYS A 142 8.55 13.57 13.22
CA LYS A 142 9.01 13.34 11.84
C LYS A 142 7.92 13.75 10.83
N LYS A 143 7.82 15.06 10.59
CA LYS A 143 6.96 15.62 9.53
C LYS A 143 7.59 15.38 8.18
N MET A 144 7.07 14.40 7.46
CA MET A 144 7.44 14.11 6.07
C MET A 144 6.21 14.26 5.19
N ILE A 145 6.38 14.89 4.04
CA ILE A 145 5.35 15.03 3.03
C ILE A 145 5.92 14.51 1.72
N TYR A 146 5.21 13.58 1.09
CA TYR A 146 5.51 13.13 -0.26
C TYR A 146 4.35 13.48 -1.18
N THR A 147 4.69 13.86 -2.42
CA THR A 147 3.70 14.07 -3.46
C THR A 147 4.03 13.25 -4.69
N THR A 148 3.00 12.69 -5.32
CA THR A 148 3.13 11.92 -6.56
C THR A 148 2.08 12.38 -7.54
N LYS A 149 2.51 12.87 -8.70
CA LYS A 149 1.59 13.38 -9.73
C LYS A 149 0.71 12.24 -10.28
N ILE A 150 -0.56 12.56 -10.53
CA ILE A 150 -1.51 11.70 -11.22
C ILE A 150 -1.89 12.41 -12.52
N GLY A 151 -1.78 11.72 -13.65
CA GLY A 151 -2.04 12.33 -14.95
C GLY A 151 -0.98 13.34 -15.39
N GLY A 152 -1.10 13.77 -16.65
CA GLY A 152 -0.09 14.55 -17.38
C GLY A 152 0.65 13.72 -18.42
N THR A 153 0.89 14.31 -19.59
CA THR A 153 1.71 13.72 -20.66
C THR A 153 3.14 13.49 -20.18
N LYS A 154 3.79 12.51 -20.79
CA LYS A 154 5.24 12.31 -20.69
C LYS A 154 6.00 13.61 -20.94
#